data_AF-A0A3R6U311-F1
#
_entry.id   AF-A0A3R6U311-F1
#
_cell.length_a   1.000
_cell.length_b   1.000
_cell.length_c   1.000
_cell.angle_alpha   90.00
_cell.angle_beta   90.00
_cell.angle_gamma   90.00
#
_symmetry.space_group_name_H-M   'P 1'
#
loop_
_entity.id
_entity.type
_entity.pdbx_description
1 polymer ?
#
loop_
_entity_poly.entity_id
_entity_poly.type
_entity_poly.pdbx_seq_one_letter_code
_entity_poly.pdbx_strand_id
1 'polypeptide(L)'
;MGIIKGICISEKRGTQKHEVSEAKLIADWGIENDAHAGHWHRQVSLLSLEKIEAFRARGVEVEFGAFGENLIVDGYDFRNLPVGTRFRCNDVLLEMTQIGKECHSHCEIYKVVGDCIMPREGVFAKVLQGGTIKVGDELVMEETGE
;
A
#
# COMPACT_ATOMS: atom_id res chain seq x y z
N MET A 1 -3.38 -13.98 8.41
CA MET A 1 -3.35 -12.72 9.19
C MET A 1 -2.04 -12.05 8.91
N GLY A 2 -2.04 -10.74 8.75
CA GLY A 2 -0.82 -9.98 8.51
C GLY A 2 -0.63 -8.87 9.53
N ILE A 3 0.57 -8.30 9.57
CA ILE A 3 0.94 -7.22 10.50
C ILE A 3 1.38 -6.01 9.70
N ILE A 4 0.86 -4.82 10.02
CA ILE A 4 1.31 -3.57 9.41
C ILE A 4 2.73 -3.28 9.89
N LYS A 5 3.69 -3.30 8.97
CA LYS A 5 5.11 -3.04 9.24
C LYS A 5 5.52 -1.62 8.95
N GLY A 6 4.80 -0.93 8.08
CA GLY A 6 5.05 0.45 7.73
C GLY A 6 3.80 1.13 7.19
N ILE A 7 3.68 2.41 7.50
CA ILE A 7 2.64 3.30 6.98
C ILE A 7 3.36 4.50 6.37
N CYS A 8 3.07 4.81 5.12
CA CYS A 8 3.80 5.80 4.34
C CYS A 8 2.83 6.78 3.66
N ILE A 9 3.14 8.08 3.74
CA ILE A 9 2.38 9.14 3.09
C ILE A 9 3.30 10.11 2.34
N SER A 10 2.71 10.87 1.42
CA SER A 10 3.37 12.00 0.76
C SER A 10 2.36 13.11 0.57
N GLU A 11 2.66 14.34 0.97
CA GLU A 11 1.73 15.47 0.87
C GLU A 11 1.65 16.04 -0.55
N LYS A 12 2.60 15.66 -1.43
CA LYS A 12 2.66 16.09 -2.83
C LYS A 12 2.79 14.89 -3.76
N ARG A 13 2.15 14.97 -4.93
CA ARG A 13 2.33 13.94 -5.97
C ARG A 13 3.72 14.03 -6.57
N GLY A 14 4.28 12.88 -6.94
CA GLY A 14 5.61 12.80 -7.55
C GLY A 14 6.78 12.92 -6.57
N THR A 15 6.52 13.02 -5.26
CA THR A 15 7.55 12.90 -4.24
C THR A 15 7.55 11.49 -3.65
N GLN A 16 8.69 11.08 -3.10
CA GLN A 16 8.78 9.84 -2.33
C GLN A 16 7.91 9.96 -1.07
N LYS A 17 7.27 8.85 -0.68
CA LYS A 17 6.54 8.78 0.59
C LYS A 17 7.52 8.60 1.74
N HIS A 18 7.14 9.09 2.91
CA HIS A 18 7.88 8.92 4.16
C HIS A 18 7.03 8.17 5.18
N GLU A 19 7.70 7.50 6.12
CA GLU A 19 7.04 6.72 7.16
C GLU A 19 6.36 7.60 8.22
N VAL A 20 5.21 7.14 8.71
CA VAL A 20 4.49 7.68 9.86
C VAL A 20 4.11 6.52 10.79
N SER A 21 4.03 6.78 12.10
CA SER A 21 3.71 5.74 13.08
C SER A 21 2.22 5.35 13.10
N GLU A 22 1.35 6.26 12.66
CA GLU A 22 -0.09 6.08 12.59
C GLU A 22 -0.69 6.89 11.44
N ALA A 23 -1.85 6.47 10.95
CA ALA A 23 -2.58 7.19 9.93
C ALA A 23 -4.10 7.06 10.12
N LYS A 24 -4.81 8.11 9.75
CA LYS A 24 -6.27 8.14 9.69
C LYS A 24 -6.73 7.83 8.28
N LEU A 25 -7.58 6.83 8.15
CA LEU A 25 -8.22 6.45 6.89
C LEU A 25 -9.64 7.00 6.87
N ILE A 26 -9.98 7.63 5.76
CA ILE A 26 -11.27 8.29 5.53
C ILE A 26 -12.01 7.48 4.47
N ALA A 27 -13.26 7.08 4.80
CA ALA A 27 -14.11 6.31 3.90
C ALA A 27 -14.32 7.03 2.57
N ASP A 28 -14.25 6.27 1.48
CA ASP A 28 -14.31 6.74 0.09
C ASP A 28 -13.30 7.85 -0.28
N TRP A 29 -12.20 7.96 0.47
CA TRP A 29 -11.18 8.99 0.24
C TRP A 29 -9.76 8.43 0.27
N GLY A 30 -9.39 7.66 1.29
CA GLY A 30 -8.01 7.17 1.47
C GLY A 30 -7.36 7.69 2.75
N ILE A 31 -6.04 7.82 2.73
CA ILE A 31 -5.28 8.25 3.92
C ILE A 31 -5.29 9.78 4.02
N GLU A 32 -5.63 10.31 5.20
CA GLU A 32 -5.55 11.74 5.50
C GLU A 32 -4.12 12.25 5.25
N ASN A 33 -4.00 13.41 4.59
CA ASN A 33 -2.73 14.04 4.18
C ASN A 33 -1.91 13.32 3.09
N ASP A 34 -2.40 12.22 2.51
CA ASP A 34 -1.75 11.63 1.34
C ASP A 34 -2.23 12.26 0.02
N ALA A 35 -1.28 12.59 -0.86
CA ALA A 35 -1.52 13.24 -2.14
C ALA A 35 -2.24 12.37 -3.17
N HIS A 36 -2.33 11.06 -2.92
CA HIS A 36 -3.08 10.12 -3.74
C HIS A 36 -4.49 9.84 -3.19
N ALA A 37 -4.85 10.39 -2.03
CA ALA A 37 -6.22 10.32 -1.55
C ALA A 37 -7.19 11.09 -2.48
N GLY A 38 -8.43 10.61 -2.56
CA GLY A 38 -9.48 11.16 -3.42
C GLY A 38 -10.63 10.17 -3.66
N HIS A 39 -11.67 10.64 -4.34
CA HIS A 39 -12.80 9.81 -4.77
C HIS A 39 -12.47 9.00 -6.04
N TRP A 40 -11.66 7.94 -5.89
CA TRP A 40 -11.29 7.03 -6.98
C TRP A 40 -10.97 5.63 -6.44
N HIS A 41 -10.55 4.69 -7.30
CA HIS A 41 -10.39 3.28 -6.91
C HIS A 41 -9.04 2.93 -6.29
N ARG A 42 -8.05 3.84 -6.28
CA ARG A 42 -6.69 3.57 -5.78
C ARG A 42 -6.36 4.48 -4.58
N GLN A 43 -7.23 4.44 -3.58
CA GLN A 43 -7.19 5.32 -2.41
C GLN A 43 -6.02 4.98 -1.48
N VAL A 44 -5.67 3.69 -1.38
CA VAL A 44 -4.57 3.18 -0.56
C VAL A 44 -3.78 2.15 -1.38
N SER A 45 -2.46 2.28 -1.47
CA SER A 45 -1.59 1.24 -2.03
C SER A 45 -1.06 0.31 -0.95
N LEU A 46 -1.03 -1.00 -1.22
CA LEU A 46 -0.47 -2.00 -0.32
C LEU A 46 0.64 -2.79 -1.02
N LEU A 47 1.64 -3.19 -0.23
CA LEU A 47 2.75 -4.01 -0.69
C LEU A 47 3.13 -5.02 0.39
N SER A 48 3.37 -6.26 -0.03
CA SER A 48 3.84 -7.33 0.84
C SER A 48 5.29 -7.07 1.27
N LEU A 49 5.60 -7.18 2.55
CA LEU A 49 6.95 -6.96 3.10
C LEU A 49 7.98 -7.83 2.36
N GLU A 50 7.62 -9.09 2.11
CA GLU A 50 8.48 -10.10 1.49
C GLU A 50 8.93 -9.70 0.08
N LYS A 51 8.13 -8.89 -0.64
CA LYS A 51 8.50 -8.39 -1.97
C LYS A 51 9.51 -7.25 -1.87
N ILE A 52 9.41 -6.42 -0.84
CA ILE A 52 10.41 -5.39 -0.55
C ILE A 52 11.73 -6.06 -0.14
N GLU A 53 11.68 -7.06 0.73
CA GLU A 53 12.87 -7.80 1.17
C GLU A 53 13.54 -8.57 0.01
N ALA A 54 12.76 -9.24 -0.84
CA ALA A 54 13.27 -9.89 -2.04
C ALA A 54 13.92 -8.88 -3.00
N PHE A 55 13.38 -7.66 -3.09
CA PHE A 55 14.01 -6.59 -3.87
C PHE A 55 15.32 -6.13 -3.23
N ARG A 56 15.36 -5.91 -1.91
CA ARG A 56 16.57 -5.55 -1.16
C ARG A 56 17.67 -6.60 -1.28
N ALA A 57 17.31 -7.88 -1.29
CA ALA A 57 18.25 -8.99 -1.47
C ALA A 57 19.02 -8.96 -2.80
N ARG A 58 18.57 -8.17 -3.79
CA ARG A 58 19.31 -7.91 -5.04
C ARG A 58 20.44 -6.89 -4.88
N GLY A 59 20.69 -6.40 -3.66
CA GLY A 59 21.73 -5.43 -3.34
C GLY A 59 21.29 -3.97 -3.50
N VAL A 60 19.98 -3.70 -3.50
CA VAL A 60 19.44 -2.34 -3.63
C VAL A 60 18.85 -1.91 -2.30
N GLU A 61 19.41 -0.83 -1.72
CA GLU A 61 18.86 -0.24 -0.50
C GLU A 61 17.65 0.64 -0.84
N VAL A 62 16.49 0.23 -0.34
CA VAL A 62 15.22 0.97 -0.49
C VAL A 62 14.54 1.07 0.86
N GLU A 63 14.09 2.27 1.21
CA GLU A 63 13.28 2.52 2.40
C GLU A 63 11.79 2.19 2.13
N PHE A 64 10.98 2.09 3.18
CA PHE A 64 9.53 1.98 3.00
C PHE A 64 8.97 3.27 2.39
N GLY A 65 8.00 3.11 1.49
CA GLY A 65 7.44 4.21 0.71
C GLY A 65 8.24 4.56 -0.54
N ALA A 66 9.42 3.96 -0.75
CA ALA A 66 10.27 4.21 -1.92
C ALA A 66 9.59 3.84 -3.24
N PHE A 67 8.70 2.83 -3.24
CA PHE A 67 7.95 2.46 -4.43
C PHE A 67 6.63 3.23 -4.59
N GLY A 68 6.24 4.02 -3.59
CA GLY A 68 4.97 4.74 -3.54
C GLY A 68 3.82 3.92 -2.92
N GLU A 69 4.14 2.86 -2.19
CA GLU A 69 3.22 2.11 -1.34
C GLU A 69 2.81 2.90 -0.09
N ASN A 70 1.56 2.76 0.36
CA ASN A 70 1.10 3.35 1.61
C ASN A 70 1.27 2.38 2.76
N LEU A 71 0.87 1.12 2.58
CA LEU A 71 0.89 0.12 3.64
C LEU A 71 1.86 -1.01 3.26
N ILE A 72 2.79 -1.29 4.15
CA ILE A 72 3.67 -2.45 4.07
C ILE A 72 3.14 -3.47 5.09
N VAL A 73 2.80 -4.66 4.61
CA VAL A 73 2.20 -5.69 5.46
C VAL A 73 2.97 -6.99 5.31
N ASP A 74 3.31 -7.59 6.44
CA ASP A 74 3.91 -8.92 6.55
C ASP A 74 2.80 -9.98 6.62
N GLY A 75 2.97 -11.14 5.98
CA GLY A 75 2.05 -12.28 6.09
C GLY A 75 0.97 -12.37 5.01
N TYR A 76 1.05 -11.56 3.94
CA TYR A 76 0.17 -11.68 2.76
C TYR A 76 0.96 -11.60 1.47
N ASP A 77 0.58 -12.42 0.48
CA ASP A 77 1.00 -12.24 -0.91
C ASP A 77 -0.12 -11.57 -1.71
N PHE A 78 -0.25 -10.25 -1.55
CA PHE A 78 -1.43 -9.50 -2.02
C PHE A 78 -1.73 -9.70 -3.51
N ARG A 79 -0.69 -9.76 -4.35
CA ARG A 79 -0.83 -9.93 -5.81
C ARG A 79 -1.62 -11.19 -6.18
N ASN A 80 -1.56 -12.23 -5.36
CA ASN A 80 -2.19 -13.51 -5.61
C ASN A 80 -3.57 -13.65 -4.96
N LEU A 81 -4.09 -12.58 -4.35
CA LEU A 81 -5.45 -12.53 -3.80
C LEU A 81 -6.43 -12.01 -4.87
N PRO A 82 -7.69 -12.43 -4.85
CA PRO A 82 -8.69 -11.93 -5.79
C PRO A 82 -9.03 -10.47 -5.53
N VAL A 83 -9.22 -9.69 -6.59
CA VAL A 83 -9.82 -8.35 -6.48
C VAL A 83 -11.20 -8.49 -5.82
N GLY A 84 -11.54 -7.56 -4.93
CA GLY A 84 -12.70 -7.65 -4.05
C GLY A 84 -12.40 -8.24 -2.67
N THR A 85 -11.19 -8.78 -2.45
CA THR A 85 -10.77 -9.22 -1.11
C THR A 85 -10.82 -8.05 -0.12
N ARG A 86 -11.40 -8.31 1.06
CA ARG A 86 -11.57 -7.32 2.13
C ARG A 86 -10.65 -7.58 3.30
N PHE A 87 -10.10 -6.50 3.85
CA PHE A 87 -9.20 -6.53 4.98
C PHE A 87 -9.66 -5.58 6.08
N ARG A 88 -9.70 -6.10 7.31
CA ARG A 88 -10.02 -5.36 8.53
C ARG A 88 -8.76 -5.06 9.32
N CYS A 89 -8.64 -3.82 9.78
CA CYS A 89 -7.62 -3.39 10.74
C CYS A 89 -8.28 -2.40 11.71
N ASN A 90 -8.49 -2.81 12.96
CA ASN A 90 -9.33 -2.07 13.91
C ASN A 90 -10.70 -1.76 13.28
N ASP A 91 -11.12 -0.49 13.27
CA ASP A 91 -12.36 -0.03 12.63
C ASP A 91 -12.27 0.09 11.11
N VAL A 92 -11.07 0.06 10.54
CA VAL A 92 -10.86 0.27 9.10
C VAL A 92 -11.21 -0.99 8.32
N LEU A 93 -12.03 -0.82 7.27
CA LEU A 93 -12.30 -1.84 6.27
C LEU A 93 -11.76 -1.39 4.92
N LEU A 94 -10.85 -2.17 4.35
CA LEU A 94 -10.29 -1.99 3.02
C LEU A 94 -10.87 -3.03 2.06
N GLU A 95 -11.11 -2.66 0.81
CA GLU A 95 -11.43 -3.60 -0.28
C GLU A 95 -10.42 -3.42 -1.40
N MET A 96 -9.73 -4.50 -1.76
CA MET A 96 -8.75 -4.50 -2.84
C MET A 96 -9.46 -4.33 -4.19
N THR A 97 -9.03 -3.36 -4.98
CA THR A 97 -9.68 -2.96 -6.23
C THR A 97 -8.85 -3.24 -7.46
N GLN A 98 -7.52 -3.38 -7.31
CA GLN A 98 -6.61 -3.52 -8.45
C GLN A 98 -5.30 -4.19 -8.04
N ILE A 99 -4.76 -5.00 -8.94
CA ILE A 99 -3.41 -5.57 -8.86
C ILE A 99 -2.53 -4.88 -9.90
N GLY A 100 -1.35 -4.44 -9.47
CA GLY A 100 -0.38 -3.77 -10.31
C GLY A 100 -0.86 -2.43 -10.87
N LYS A 101 -0.06 -1.82 -11.72
CA LYS A 101 -0.42 -0.61 -12.47
C LYS A 101 0.48 -0.42 -13.69
N GLU A 102 -0.03 0.24 -14.71
CA GLU A 102 0.83 0.79 -15.75
C GLU A 102 1.58 2.02 -15.22
N CYS A 103 2.86 2.14 -15.60
CA CYS A 103 3.66 3.32 -15.35
C CYS A 103 3.71 4.16 -16.62
N HIS A 104 2.96 5.26 -16.67
CA HIS A 104 3.04 6.21 -17.78
C HIS A 104 4.25 7.15 -17.66
N SER A 105 4.80 7.30 -16.46
CA SER A 105 6.04 8.03 -16.19
C SER A 105 6.91 7.24 -15.20
N HIS A 106 8.23 7.38 -15.32
CA HIS A 106 9.17 6.76 -14.38
C HIS A 106 9.09 7.48 -13.02
N CYS A 107 8.79 6.73 -11.96
CA CYS A 107 8.84 7.21 -10.58
C CYS A 107 10.29 7.38 -10.10
N GLU A 108 10.49 8.05 -8.96
CA GLU A 108 11.83 8.34 -8.43
C GLU A 108 12.68 7.08 -8.24
N ILE A 109 12.12 6.00 -7.67
CA ILE A 109 12.87 4.76 -7.52
C ILE A 109 13.33 4.20 -8.87
N TYR A 110 12.47 4.21 -9.90
CA TYR A 110 12.86 3.74 -11.23
C TYR A 110 14.01 4.58 -11.81
N LYS A 111 14.00 5.90 -11.59
CA LYS A 111 15.10 6.77 -12.04
C LYS A 111 16.42 6.45 -11.35
N VAL A 112 16.38 5.98 -10.11
CA VAL A 112 17.57 5.65 -9.31
C VAL A 112 18.07 4.23 -9.61
N VAL A 113 17.18 3.24 -9.70
CA VAL A 113 17.55 1.80 -9.72
C VAL A 113 17.14 1.08 -11.00
N GLY A 114 16.43 1.73 -11.91
CA GLY A 114 15.96 1.17 -13.18
C GLY A 114 14.80 0.18 -13.06
N ASP A 115 14.21 0.02 -11.87
CA ASP A 115 13.13 -0.94 -11.63
C ASP A 115 12.17 -0.43 -10.54
N CYS A 116 10.90 -0.80 -10.65
CA CYS A 116 9.88 -0.55 -9.65
C CYS A 116 8.97 -1.77 -9.58
N ILE A 117 8.70 -2.26 -8.36
CA ILE A 117 7.87 -3.45 -8.15
C ILE A 117 6.38 -3.14 -8.10
N MET A 118 5.96 -1.90 -7.85
CA MET A 118 4.53 -1.52 -7.77
C MET A 118 3.69 -1.89 -9.01
N PRO A 119 4.21 -1.80 -10.26
CA PRO A 119 3.49 -2.28 -11.44
C PRO A 119 3.11 -3.76 -11.43
N ARG A 120 3.85 -4.58 -10.68
CA ARG A 120 3.76 -6.05 -10.72
C ARG A 120 3.26 -6.64 -9.41
N GLU A 121 3.73 -6.11 -8.29
CA GLU A 121 3.53 -6.65 -6.94
C GLU A 121 2.62 -5.78 -6.07
N GLY A 122 2.52 -4.48 -6.37
CA GLY A 122 1.67 -3.57 -5.60
C GLY A 122 0.19 -3.82 -5.87
N VAL A 123 -0.64 -3.66 -4.85
CA VAL A 123 -2.10 -3.66 -5.01
C VAL A 123 -2.68 -2.34 -4.52
N PHE A 124 -3.93 -2.08 -4.89
CA PHE A 124 -4.66 -0.90 -4.47
C PHE A 124 -5.98 -1.28 -3.84
N ALA A 125 -6.43 -0.46 -2.90
CA ALA A 125 -7.68 -0.63 -2.20
C ALA A 125 -8.46 0.68 -2.09
N LYS A 126 -9.75 0.54 -1.83
CA LYS A 126 -10.63 1.60 -1.30
C LYS A 126 -10.86 1.41 0.18
N VAL A 127 -11.12 2.52 0.87
CA VAL A 127 -11.55 2.56 2.27
C VAL A 127 -13.08 2.49 2.30
N LEU A 128 -13.63 1.34 2.69
CA LEU A 128 -15.07 1.16 2.87
C LEU A 128 -15.55 1.72 4.21
N GLN A 129 -14.74 1.55 5.26
CA GLN A 129 -14.98 2.09 6.59
C GLN A 129 -13.71 2.77 7.08
N GLY A 130 -13.83 4.02 7.54
CA GLY A 130 -12.71 4.81 8.06
C GLY A 130 -12.38 4.49 9.51
N GLY A 131 -11.22 4.95 9.96
CA GLY A 131 -10.68 4.68 11.29
C GLY A 131 -9.20 5.04 11.37
N THR A 132 -8.54 4.62 12.45
CA THR A 132 -7.11 4.84 12.65
C THR A 132 -6.37 3.50 12.68
N ILE A 133 -5.23 3.46 12.00
CA ILE A 133 -4.30 2.34 12.01
C ILE A 133 -2.93 2.82 12.52
N LYS A 134 -2.16 1.88 13.09
CA LYS A 134 -0.80 2.10 13.58
C LYS A 134 0.12 1.00 13.08
N VAL A 135 1.41 1.31 13.01
CA VAL A 135 2.42 0.28 12.80
C VAL A 135 2.34 -0.74 13.93
N GLY A 136 2.31 -2.02 13.58
CA GLY A 136 2.12 -3.13 14.51
C GLY A 136 0.68 -3.67 14.57
N ASP A 137 -0.30 -2.95 14.01
CA ASP A 137 -1.68 -3.42 14.02
C ASP A 137 -1.86 -4.67 13.12
N GLU A 138 -2.81 -5.51 13.52
CA GLU A 138 -3.19 -6.70 12.76
C GLU A 138 -4.12 -6.36 11.60
N LEU A 139 -3.78 -6.86 10.42
CA LEU A 139 -4.62 -6.83 9.22
C LEU A 139 -5.19 -8.22 8.98
N VAL A 140 -6.51 -8.36 9.12
CA VAL A 140 -7.23 -9.62 8.99
C VAL A 140 -8.02 -9.64 7.68
N MET A 141 -7.87 -10.69 6.88
CA MET A 141 -8.69 -10.90 5.69
C MET A 141 -10.07 -11.40 6.14
N GLU A 142 -11.14 -10.65 5.84
CA GLU A 142 -12.51 -10.97 6.24
C GLU A 142 -13.26 -11.77 5.17
N GLU A 143 -13.16 -11.34 3.91
CA GLU A 143 -13.88 -11.91 2.77
C GLU A 143 -12.96 -11.94 1.56
N THR A 144 -12.99 -13.02 0.78
CA THR A 144 -12.35 -13.09 -0.54
C THR A 144 -13.38 -12.69 -1.60
N GLY A 145 -12.99 -11.82 -2.53
CA GLY A 145 -13.82 -11.55 -3.71
C GLY A 145 -14.07 -12.84 -4.50
N GLU A 146 -15.21 -12.91 -5.19
CA GLU A 146 -15.56 -14.02 -6.11
C GLU A 146 -14.60 -14.14 -7.29
#